data_AF-A0A2N0QYM8-F1
#
_entry.id   AF-A0A2N0QYM8-F1
#
_cell.length_a   1.000
_cell.length_b   1.000
_cell.length_c   1.000
_cell.angle_alpha   90.00
_cell.angle_beta   90.00
_cell.angle_gamma   90.00
#
_symmetry.space_group_name_H-M   'P 1'
#
loop_
_entity.id
_entity.type
_entity.pdbx_description
1 polymer ?
#
loop_
_entity_poly.entity_id
_entity_poly.type
_entity_poly.pdbx_seq_one_letter_code
_entity_poly.pdbx_strand_id
1 'polypeptide(L)' 'RDIQGASFKDDNGSVVFSGTSQATPHVAGTIALIIAKDGNKSPAEMATALKTLSTKGVVKGLKSGSPDSFLRIPSA' A
#
# COMPACT_ATOMS: atom_id res chain seq x y z
N ARG A 1 -6.79 -7.81 6.09
CA ARG A 1 -8.08 -7.08 6.08
C ARG A 1 -8.28 -6.55 7.49
N ASP A 2 -9.14 -5.56 7.65
CA ASP A 2 -9.38 -4.82 8.91
C ASP A 2 -8.25 -3.85 9.24
N ILE A 3 -8.41 -2.63 8.72
CA ILE A 3 -7.47 -1.53 8.90
C ILE A 3 -8.08 -0.57 9.92
N GLN A 4 -7.42 -0.43 11.06
CA GLN A 4 -7.75 0.59 12.04
C GLN A 4 -7.30 1.97 11.53
N GLY A 5 -8.14 2.97 11.70
CA GLY A 5 -7.83 4.37 11.42
C GLY A 5 -8.59 5.30 12.35
N ALA A 6 -8.39 6.61 12.20
CA ALA A 6 -9.09 7.62 12.96
C ALA A 6 -10.59 7.65 12.59
N SER A 7 -11.44 7.85 13.60
CA SER A 7 -12.88 8.05 13.44
C SER A 7 -13.21 9.53 13.33
N PHE A 8 -14.24 9.88 12.56
CA PHE A 8 -14.76 11.25 12.48
C PHE A 8 -15.71 11.62 13.64
N LYS A 9 -16.00 10.67 14.55
CA LYS A 9 -16.99 10.85 15.63
C LYS A 9 -16.44 11.46 16.90
N ASP A 10 -15.12 11.41 17.10
CA ASP A 10 -14.42 11.84 18.32
C ASP A 10 -12.95 12.13 17.97
N ASP A 11 -12.35 13.13 18.61
CA ASP A 11 -10.96 13.58 18.38
C ASP A 11 -9.93 12.48 18.70
N ASN A 12 -10.28 11.56 19.61
CA ASN A 12 -9.47 10.39 19.95
C ASN A 12 -10.08 9.06 19.47
N GLY A 13 -11.13 9.15 18.64
CA GLY A 13 -11.87 7.98 18.19
C GLY A 13 -11.09 7.15 17.17
N SER A 14 -11.29 5.84 17.21
CA SER A 14 -10.80 4.93 16.16
C SER A 14 -11.94 4.12 15.56
N VAL A 15 -11.74 3.68 14.32
CA VAL A 15 -12.68 2.85 13.57
C VAL A 15 -11.90 1.84 12.75
N VAL A 16 -12.49 0.66 12.56
CA VAL A 16 -11.91 -0.39 11.71
C VAL A 16 -12.75 -0.50 10.45
N PHE A 17 -12.10 -0.34 9.29
CA PHE A 17 -12.71 -0.51 7.99
C PHE A 17 -11.92 -1.48 7.12
N SER A 18 -12.60 -2.03 6.13
CA SER A 18 -12.05 -2.98 5.17
C SER A 18 -12.46 -2.56 3.76
N GLY A 19 -11.51 -2.50 2.83
CA GLY A 19 -11.79 -2.11 1.45
C GLY A 19 -10.54 -1.82 0.65
N THR A 20 -10.70 -1.68 -0.67
CA THR A 20 -9.63 -1.17 -1.55
C THR A 20 -9.28 0.28 -1.22
N SER A 21 -10.25 1.07 -0.75
CA SER A 21 -10.04 2.43 -0.25
C SER A 21 -9.03 2.49 0.89
N GLN A 22 -8.95 1.47 1.76
CA GLN A 22 -7.95 1.39 2.82
C GLN A 22 -6.60 0.86 2.31
N ALA A 23 -6.57 0.11 1.21
CA ALA A 23 -5.33 -0.30 0.57
C ALA A 23 -4.61 0.89 -0.12
N THR A 24 -5.36 1.80 -0.73
CA THR A 24 -4.83 3.00 -1.41
C THR A 24 -3.89 3.86 -0.56
N PRO A 25 -4.24 4.30 0.68
CA PRO A 25 -3.35 5.09 1.51
C PRO A 25 -2.09 4.34 1.94
N HIS A 26 -2.10 3.00 2.01
CA HIS A 26 -0.87 2.22 2.25
C HIS A 26 0.09 2.30 1.06
N VAL A 27 -0.41 2.25 -0.17
CA VAL A 27 0.39 2.47 -1.38
C VAL A 27 0.93 3.90 -1.40
N ALA A 28 0.08 4.90 -1.13
CA ALA A 28 0.48 6.31 -1.11
C ALA A 28 1.57 6.58 -0.04
N GLY A 29 1.41 6.04 1.17
CA GLY A 29 2.42 6.12 2.23
C GLY A 29 3.73 5.44 1.85
N THR A 30 3.66 4.29 1.16
CA THR A 30 4.87 3.62 0.66
C THR A 30 5.60 4.46 -0.39
N ILE A 31 4.88 5.11 -1.30
CA ILE A 31 5.46 6.05 -2.27
C ILE A 31 6.14 7.20 -1.53
N ALA A 32 5.52 7.76 -0.50
CA ALA A 32 6.12 8.83 0.30
C ALA A 32 7.44 8.39 0.96
N LEU A 33 7.52 7.15 1.48
CA LEU A 33 8.76 6.58 2.01
C LEU A 33 9.83 6.40 0.94
N ILE A 34 9.47 5.95 -0.26
CA ILE A 34 10.41 5.84 -1.39
C ILE A 34 10.95 7.23 -1.75
N ILE A 35 10.09 8.24 -1.84
CA ILE A 35 10.49 9.62 -2.15
C ILE A 35 11.43 10.16 -1.07
N ALA A 36 11.14 9.88 0.21
CA ALA A 36 11.97 10.33 1.32
C ALA A 36 13.38 9.70 1.31
N LYS A 37 13.50 8.44 0.87
CA LYS A 37 14.78 7.71 0.87
C LYS A 37 15.60 7.90 -0.41
N ASP A 38 14.95 7.83 -1.57
CA ASP A 38 15.61 7.73 -2.88
C ASP A 38 15.36 8.97 -3.76
N GLY A 39 14.57 9.94 -3.31
CA GLY A 39 14.08 11.03 -4.13
C GLY A 39 12.89 10.63 -5.02
N ASN A 40 12.30 11.63 -5.69
CA ASN A 40 11.12 11.41 -6.53
C ASN A 40 11.49 10.72 -7.86
N LYS A 41 10.57 9.91 -8.40
CA LYS A 41 10.74 9.17 -9.65
C LYS A 41 9.56 9.45 -10.58
N SER A 42 9.69 9.14 -11.87
CA SER A 42 8.55 9.19 -12.77
C SER A 42 7.46 8.19 -12.35
N PRO A 43 6.18 8.40 -12.71
CA PRO A 43 5.12 7.46 -12.37
C PRO A 43 5.38 6.02 -12.81
N ALA A 44 6.00 5.83 -13.97
CA ALA A 44 6.34 4.51 -14.51
C ALA A 44 7.44 3.81 -13.68
N GLU A 45 8.48 4.56 -13.30
CA GLU A 45 9.54 4.06 -12.43
C GLU A 45 9.02 3.75 -11.03
N MET A 46 8.14 4.60 -10.48
CA MET A 46 7.51 4.38 -9.18
C MET A 46 6.64 3.12 -9.20
N ALA A 47 5.83 2.92 -10.24
CA ALA A 47 5.03 1.70 -10.41
C ALA A 47 5.92 0.45 -10.49
N THR A 48 7.07 0.55 -11.15
CA THR A 48 8.06 -0.53 -11.22
C THR A 48 8.69 -0.80 -9.85
N ALA A 49 9.10 0.24 -9.14
CA ALA A 49 9.67 0.13 -7.79
C ALA A 49 8.70 -0.56 -6.81
N LEU A 50 7.43 -0.18 -6.82
CA LEU A 50 6.40 -0.82 -5.98
C LEU A 50 6.22 -2.31 -6.29
N LYS A 51 6.21 -2.68 -7.58
CA LYS A 51 6.11 -4.09 -8.01
C LYS A 51 7.36 -4.88 -7.60
N THR A 52 8.53 -4.28 -7.72
CA THR A 52 9.81 -4.89 -7.31
C THR A 52 9.89 -5.11 -5.80
N LEU A 53 9.42 -4.14 -5.00
CA LEU A 53 9.38 -4.26 -3.53
C LEU A 53 8.35 -5.29 -3.04
N SER A 54 7.31 -5.55 -3.81
CA SER A 54 6.21 -6.43 -3.39
C SER A 54 6.66 -7.88 -3.12
N THR A 55 6.05 -8.52 -2.12
CA THR A 55 6.13 -9.97 -1.96
C THR A 55 5.21 -10.64 -2.98
N LYS A 56 5.75 -11.58 -3.75
CA LYS A 56 5.02 -12.33 -4.79
C LYS A 56 4.62 -13.71 -4.28
N GLY A 57 3.57 -14.30 -4.86
CA GLY A 57 3.17 -15.67 -4.59
C GLY A 57 2.34 -15.85 -3.31
N VAL A 58 1.85 -14.76 -2.71
CA VAL A 58 1.19 -14.78 -1.39
C VAL A 58 -0.27 -14.35 -1.44
N VAL A 59 -0.72 -13.77 -2.55
CA VAL A 59 -2.12 -13.33 -2.69
C VAL A 59 -2.98 -14.52 -3.08
N LYS A 60 -3.96 -14.86 -2.24
CA LYS A 60 -4.89 -15.97 -2.47
C LYS A 60 -6.15 -15.50 -3.22
N GLY A 61 -6.77 -16.42 -3.96
CA GLY A 61 -8.05 -16.17 -4.65
C GLY A 61 -7.95 -15.26 -5.87
N LEU A 62 -6.78 -15.16 -6.49
CA LEU A 62 -6.56 -14.39 -7.70
C LEU A 62 -7.37 -14.96 -8.88
N LYS A 63 -7.95 -14.06 -9.68
CA LYS A 63 -8.54 -14.41 -10.98
C LYS A 63 -7.45 -14.38 -12.04
N SER A 64 -7.63 -15.15 -13.12
CA SER A 64 -6.68 -15.15 -14.25
C SER A 64 -6.35 -13.73 -14.71
N GLY A 65 -5.06 -13.44 -14.91
CA GLY A 65 -4.55 -12.12 -15.29
C GLY A 65 -4.35 -11.12 -14.14
N SER A 66 -4.78 -11.43 -12.91
CA SER A 66 -4.53 -10.55 -11.75
C SER A 66 -3.08 -10.67 -11.26
N PRO A 67 -2.40 -9.56 -10.92
CA PRO A 67 -1.04 -9.61 -10.39
C PRO A 67 -1.00 -10.19 -8.97
N ASP A 68 0.01 -11.02 -8.70
CA ASP A 68 0.34 -11.48 -7.35
C ASP A 68 1.46 -10.61 -6.76
N SER A 69 1.07 -9.43 -6.26
CA SER A 69 1.99 -8.45 -5.71
C SER A 69 1.43 -7.88 -4.41
N PHE A 70 1.93 -8.37 -3.29
CA PHE A 70 1.62 -7.86 -1.95
C PHE A 70 2.60 -6.76 -1.56
N LEU A 71 2.11 -5.52 -1.42
CA LEU A 71 2.92 -4.34 -1.15
C LEU A 71 3.84 -4.50 0.07
N ARG A 72 5.06 -3.97 -0.04
CA ARG A 72 6.01 -3.78 1.06
C ARG A 72 6.58 -2.36 1.01
N ILE A 73 6.96 -1.84 2.17
CA ILE A 73 7.69 -0.59 2.29
C ILE A 73 9.19 -0.79 1.95
N PRO A 74 9.92 0.25 1.51
CA PRO A 74 11.37 0.17 1.42
C PRO A 74 11.97 -0.23 2.77
N SER A 75 13.08 -0.97 2.75
CA SER A 75 13.84 -1.24 3.98
C SER A 75 14.32 0.08 4.60
N ALA A 76 14.44 0.10 5.94
CA ALA A 76 15.11 1.20 6.64
C ALA A 76 16.52 1.42 6.05
#